data_AF-A0A8T0BP06-F1
#
_entry.id   AF-A0A8T0BP06-F1
#
_cell.length_a   1.000
_cell.length_b   1.000
_cell.length_c   1.000
_cell.angle_alpha   90.00
_cell.angle_beta   90.00
_cell.angle_gamma   90.00
#
_symmetry.space_group_name_H-M   'P 1'
#
loop_
_entity.id
_entity.type
_entity.pdbx_description
1 polymer ?
#
loop_
_entity_poly.entity_id
_entity_poly.type
_entity_poly.pdbx_seq_one_letter_code
_entity_poly.pdbx_strand_id
1 'polypeptide(L)'
;VTGVICDSRVSARMKGKVYRTVVRPAMLYGLETVALSKRQEVELEVAELKMLRFSLGVTRMDKIRNEFIRGTAHVGCFGDKVREVRLRWFGHVQRRDMNYIGRRMLKMEPPGRRKRGRPRRRFMDVVREDMQVVGVKEADVEDRVVWR
;
A
#
# COMPACT_ATOMS: atom_id res chain seq x y z
N VAL A 1 -25.63 0.57 -18.63
CA VAL A 1 -25.50 0.17 -17.21
C VAL A 1 -24.42 1.05 -16.57
N THR A 2 -24.79 1.95 -15.64
CA THR A 2 -23.81 2.68 -14.84
C THR A 2 -23.31 1.77 -13.72
N GLY A 3 -21.99 1.59 -13.59
CA GLY A 3 -21.41 0.77 -12.52
C GLY A 3 -21.67 1.37 -11.13
N VAL A 4 -21.72 0.53 -10.09
CA VAL A 4 -22.02 0.92 -8.69
C VAL A 4 -21.18 2.11 -8.19
N ILE A 5 -19.93 2.22 -8.64
CA ILE A 5 -19.02 3.32 -8.26
C ILE A 5 -19.47 4.66 -8.85
N CYS A 6 -20.06 4.67 -10.05
CA CYS A 6 -20.42 5.89 -10.78
C CYS A 6 -21.88 6.30 -10.58
N ASP A 7 -22.73 5.44 -10.00
CA ASP A 7 -24.14 5.75 -9.79
C ASP A 7 -24.32 6.73 -8.62
N SER A 8 -24.93 7.90 -8.86
CA SER A 8 -25.15 8.94 -7.85
C SER A 8 -26.14 8.52 -6.75
N ARG A 9 -27.00 7.53 -7.00
CA ARG A 9 -27.98 7.01 -6.03
C ARG A 9 -27.35 6.09 -4.99
N VAL A 10 -26.15 5.59 -5.26
CA VAL A 10 -25.42 4.70 -4.34
C VAL A 10 -24.72 5.54 -3.27
N SER A 11 -24.95 5.18 -2.01
CA SER A 11 -24.33 5.87 -0.87
C SER A 11 -22.79 5.84 -0.94
N ALA A 12 -22.17 6.92 -0.48
CA ALA A 12 -20.71 7.02 -0.42
C ALA A 12 -20.05 5.88 0.37
N ARG A 13 -20.71 5.42 1.44
CA ARG A 13 -20.27 4.27 2.25
C ARG A 13 -20.21 2.98 1.43
N MET A 14 -21.21 2.72 0.58
CA MET A 14 -21.22 1.55 -0.29
C MET A 14 -20.14 1.66 -1.37
N LYS A 15 -19.99 2.83 -2.01
CA LYS A 15 -18.90 3.09 -2.97
C LYS A 15 -17.53 2.88 -2.33
N GLY A 16 -17.34 3.37 -1.11
CA GLY A 16 -16.15 3.14 -0.31
C GLY A 16 -15.89 1.67 -0.02
N LYS A 17 -16.93 0.88 0.28
CA LYS A 17 -16.81 -0.58 0.44
C LYS A 17 -16.31 -1.23 -0.84
N VAL A 18 -16.94 -0.94 -1.98
CA VAL A 18 -16.52 -1.47 -3.30
C VAL A 18 -15.08 -1.05 -3.63
N TYR A 19 -14.72 0.20 -3.35
CA TYR A 19 -13.35 0.69 -3.55
C TYR A 19 -12.34 -0.11 -2.74
N ARG A 20 -12.59 -0.33 -1.44
CA ARG A 20 -11.70 -1.10 -0.56
C ARG A 20 -11.58 -2.57 -0.97
N THR A 21 -12.63 -3.16 -1.54
CA THR A 21 -12.66 -4.60 -1.85
C THR A 21 -12.20 -4.94 -3.27
N VAL A 22 -12.36 -4.03 -4.23
CA VAL A 22 -12.08 -4.31 -5.65
C VAL A 22 -10.95 -3.43 -6.17
N VAL A 23 -11.11 -2.11 -6.09
CA VAL A 23 -10.17 -1.16 -6.72
C VAL A 23 -8.84 -1.14 -5.99
N ARG A 24 -8.88 -1.03 -4.66
CA ARG A 24 -7.68 -0.88 -3.85
C ARG A 24 -6.76 -2.11 -3.92
N PRO A 25 -7.26 -3.36 -3.81
CA PRO A 25 -6.42 -4.54 -3.99
C PRO A 25 -5.79 -4.61 -5.40
N ALA A 26 -6.52 -4.21 -6.44
CA ALA A 26 -5.98 -4.14 -7.80
C ALA A 26 -4.85 -3.11 -7.92
N MET A 27 -4.98 -1.93 -7.29
CA MET A 27 -3.90 -0.93 -7.26
C MET A 27 -2.69 -1.38 -6.45
N LEU A 28 -2.91 -2.14 -5.36
CA LEU A 28 -1.86 -2.61 -4.47
C LEU A 28 -1.11 -3.83 -5.02
N TYR A 29 -1.63 -4.44 -6.07
CA TYR A 29 -1.02 -5.61 -6.68
C TYR A 29 0.43 -5.33 -7.07
N GLY A 30 1.35 -6.16 -6.54
CA GLY A 30 2.78 -6.01 -6.77
C GLY A 30 3.48 -4.93 -5.93
N LEU A 31 2.76 -4.04 -5.24
CA LEU A 31 3.40 -3.00 -4.40
C LEU A 31 4.01 -3.56 -3.12
N GLU A 32 3.58 -4.74 -2.70
CA GLU A 32 4.08 -5.46 -1.53
C GLU A 32 5.55 -5.89 -1.64
N THR A 33 6.12 -5.94 -2.84
CA THR A 33 7.53 -6.33 -3.10
C THR A 33 8.38 -5.22 -3.73
N VAL A 34 7.82 -4.03 -3.94
CA VAL A 34 8.48 -2.93 -4.66
C VAL A 34 8.93 -1.82 -3.72
N ALA A 35 10.20 -1.42 -3.83
CA ALA A 35 10.72 -0.25 -3.12
C ALA A 35 10.25 1.06 -3.79
N LEU A 36 9.04 1.52 -3.44
CA LEU A 36 8.50 2.77 -3.98
C LEU A 36 9.35 3.99 -3.57
N SER A 37 9.55 4.90 -4.51
CA SER A 37 10.06 6.24 -4.20
C SER A 37 8.95 7.12 -3.61
N LYS A 38 9.33 8.18 -2.89
CA LYS A 38 8.36 9.15 -2.36
C LYS A 38 7.53 9.83 -3.45
N ARG A 39 8.13 10.08 -4.62
CA ARG A 39 7.40 10.59 -5.78
C ARG A 39 6.32 9.62 -6.24
N GLN A 40 6.63 8.33 -6.37
CA GLN A 40 5.66 7.31 -6.79
C GLN A 40 4.54 7.14 -5.77
N GLU A 41 4.86 7.20 -4.47
CA GLU A 41 3.86 7.16 -3.39
C GLU A 41 2.86 8.31 -3.52
N VAL A 42 3.33 9.54 -3.77
CA VAL A 42 2.47 10.71 -4.02
C VAL A 42 1.66 10.56 -5.30
N GLU A 43 2.25 10.08 -6.39
CA GLU A 43 1.52 9.86 -7.66
C GLU A 43 0.37 8.85 -7.50
N LEU A 44 0.59 7.76 -6.74
CA LEU A 44 -0.43 6.78 -6.43
C LEU A 44 -1.52 7.34 -5.50
N GLU A 45 -1.16 8.16 -4.53
CA GLU A 45 -2.12 8.88 -3.69
C GLU A 45 -3.01 9.83 -4.48
N VAL A 46 -2.42 10.56 -5.44
CA VAL A 46 -3.17 11.44 -6.35
C VAL A 46 -4.13 10.61 -7.22
N ALA A 47 -3.69 9.45 -7.73
CA ALA A 47 -4.55 8.56 -8.50
C ALA A 47 -5.74 8.05 -7.67
N GLU A 48 -5.50 7.55 -6.44
CA GLU A 48 -6.56 7.12 -5.52
C GLU A 48 -7.55 8.25 -5.23
N LEU A 49 -7.06 9.43 -4.89
CA LEU A 49 -7.91 10.58 -4.58
C LEU A 49 -8.73 11.05 -5.79
N LYS A 50 -8.18 10.95 -7.00
CA LYS A 50 -8.91 11.27 -8.24
C LYS A 50 -10.05 10.28 -8.48
N MET A 51 -9.81 8.99 -8.26
CA MET A 51 -10.85 7.96 -8.39
C MET A 51 -11.94 8.13 -7.32
N LEU A 52 -11.57 8.39 -6.07
CA LEU A 52 -12.53 8.65 -4.99
C LEU A 52 -13.39 9.89 -5.29
N ARG A 53 -12.78 11.00 -5.68
CA ARG A 53 -13.51 12.21 -6.10
C ARG A 53 -14.50 11.93 -7.22
N PHE A 54 -14.06 11.25 -8.27
CA PHE A 54 -14.92 10.90 -9.39
C PHE A 54 -16.11 10.05 -8.93
N SER A 55 -15.88 9.03 -8.10
CA SER A 55 -16.96 8.18 -7.57
C SER A 55 -17.97 8.93 -6.71
N LEU A 56 -17.52 9.96 -5.99
CA LEU A 56 -18.36 10.76 -5.10
C LEU A 56 -18.99 11.97 -5.82
N GLY A 57 -18.70 12.17 -7.11
CA GLY A 57 -19.18 13.34 -7.85
C GLY A 57 -18.57 14.67 -7.38
N VAL A 58 -17.41 14.61 -6.71
CA VAL A 58 -16.71 15.80 -6.16
C VAL A 58 -15.70 16.31 -7.17
N THR A 59 -15.77 17.60 -7.46
CA THR A 59 -14.87 18.33 -8.34
C THR A 59 -13.84 19.13 -7.53
N ARG A 60 -12.90 19.79 -8.23
CA ARG A 60 -11.96 20.72 -7.58
C ARG A 60 -12.64 22.02 -7.14
N MET A 61 -13.78 22.38 -7.74
CA MET A 61 -14.50 23.62 -7.44
C MET A 61 -15.19 23.58 -6.08
N ASP A 62 -15.51 22.38 -5.59
CA ASP A 62 -16.12 22.17 -4.27
C ASP A 62 -15.16 22.48 -3.12
N LYS A 63 -13.85 22.64 -3.39
CA LYS A 63 -12.80 22.99 -2.41
C LYS A 63 -12.76 22.07 -1.18
N ILE A 64 -13.24 20.83 -1.33
CA ILE A 64 -13.24 19.82 -0.25
C ILE A 64 -11.83 19.26 -0.04
N ARG A 65 -11.37 19.26 1.22
CA ARG A 65 -10.05 18.70 1.60
C ARG A 65 -10.02 17.17 1.38
N ASN A 66 -8.83 16.66 1.08
CA ASN A 66 -8.60 15.22 0.83
C ASN A 66 -9.02 14.33 2.01
N GLU A 67 -8.82 14.80 3.24
CA GLU A 67 -9.21 14.11 4.47
C GLU A 67 -10.71 13.82 4.52
N PHE A 68 -11.55 14.80 4.16
CA PHE A 68 -13.01 14.62 4.12
C PHE A 68 -13.42 13.62 3.04
N ILE A 69 -12.80 13.66 1.85
CA ILE A 69 -13.11 12.70 0.76
C ILE A 69 -12.83 11.27 1.21
N ARG A 70 -11.68 11.04 1.86
CA ARG A 70 -11.32 9.75 2.44
C ARG A 70 -12.26 9.34 3.57
N GLY A 71 -12.62 10.28 4.45
CA GLY A 71 -13.57 10.08 5.53
C GLY A 71 -14.96 9.65 5.03
N THR A 72 -15.52 10.36 4.05
CA THR A 72 -16.83 10.05 3.45
C THR A 72 -16.85 8.65 2.80
N ALA A 73 -15.75 8.23 2.18
CA ALA A 73 -15.62 6.88 1.62
C ALA A 73 -15.20 5.81 2.67
N HIS A 74 -14.86 6.21 3.89
CA HIS A 74 -14.22 5.35 4.90
C HIS A 74 -12.97 4.61 4.36
N VAL A 75 -12.11 5.31 3.61
CA VAL A 75 -10.87 4.76 3.04
C VAL A 75 -9.68 5.39 3.77
N GLY A 76 -8.81 4.58 4.37
CA GLY A 76 -7.58 5.06 5.02
C GLY A 76 -6.57 5.63 4.02
N CYS A 77 -5.44 6.18 4.49
CA CYS A 77 -4.39 6.66 3.60
C CYS A 77 -3.81 5.54 2.71
N PHE A 78 -3.37 5.88 1.49
CA PHE A 78 -2.77 4.90 0.57
C PHE A 78 -1.41 4.43 1.08
N GLY A 79 -0.54 5.35 1.51
CA GLY A 79 0.78 5.02 2.04
C GLY A 79 0.71 4.03 3.20
N ASP A 80 -0.21 4.24 4.14
CA ASP A 80 -0.42 3.32 5.26
C ASP A 80 -0.88 1.94 4.79
N LYS A 81 -1.75 1.90 3.77
CA LYS A 81 -2.20 0.62 3.22
C LYS A 81 -1.10 -0.12 2.46
N VAL A 82 -0.25 0.60 1.73
CA VAL A 82 0.94 0.03 1.07
C VAL A 82 1.89 -0.54 2.11
N ARG A 83 2.13 0.19 3.19
CA ARG A 83 2.94 -0.27 4.33
C ARG A 83 2.39 -1.56 4.94
N GLU A 84 1.09 -1.57 5.23
CA GLU A 84 0.39 -2.75 5.77
C GLU A 84 0.58 -3.99 4.87
N VAL A 85 0.35 -3.87 3.55
CA VAL A 85 0.50 -5.03 2.65
C VAL A 85 1.95 -5.49 2.51
N ARG A 86 2.92 -4.55 2.54
CA ARG A 86 4.35 -4.86 2.48
C ARG A 86 4.82 -5.61 3.72
N LEU A 87 4.45 -5.14 4.92
CA LEU A 87 4.79 -5.81 6.18
C LEU A 87 4.07 -7.16 6.30
N ARG A 88 2.82 -7.25 5.84
CA ARG A 88 2.08 -8.53 5.78
C ARG A 88 2.80 -9.55 4.89
N TRP A 89 3.25 -9.13 3.70
CA TRP A 89 4.01 -9.98 2.78
C TRP A 89 5.38 -10.37 3.37
N PHE A 90 6.12 -9.41 3.93
CA PHE A 90 7.41 -9.66 4.56
C PHE A 90 7.30 -10.69 5.69
N GLY A 91 6.35 -10.49 6.62
CA GLY A 91 6.10 -11.43 7.70
C GLY A 91 5.65 -12.80 7.18
N HIS A 92 4.85 -12.85 6.11
CA HIS A 92 4.50 -14.11 5.47
C HIS A 92 5.75 -14.85 5.00
N VAL A 93 6.66 -14.19 4.27
CA VAL A 93 7.89 -14.81 3.76
C VAL A 93 8.82 -15.24 4.88
N GLN A 94 8.99 -14.42 5.92
CA GLN A 94 9.88 -14.73 7.04
C GLN A 94 9.42 -15.94 7.86
N ARG A 95 8.10 -16.17 7.98
CA ARG A 95 7.54 -17.37 8.62
C ARG A 95 7.58 -18.63 7.76
N ARG A 96 7.98 -18.56 6.49
CA ARG A 96 8.15 -19.74 5.64
C ARG A 96 9.44 -20.48 5.99
N ASP A 97 9.52 -21.75 5.59
CA ASP A 97 10.72 -22.56 5.74
C ASP A 97 11.98 -21.87 5.18
N MET A 98 13.16 -22.19 5.72
CA MET A 98 14.42 -21.62 5.26
C MET A 98 14.73 -21.94 3.80
N ASN A 99 14.25 -23.07 3.27
CA ASN A 99 14.43 -23.46 1.87
C ASN A 99 13.44 -22.78 0.92
N TYR A 100 12.41 -22.09 1.44
CA TYR A 100 11.48 -21.32 0.62
C TYR A 100 12.23 -20.25 -0.17
N ILE A 101 12.04 -20.25 -1.50
CA ILE A 101 12.77 -19.38 -2.43
C ILE A 101 12.68 -17.92 -2.02
N GLY A 102 11.49 -17.43 -1.64
CA GLY A 102 11.31 -16.04 -1.20
C GLY A 102 12.16 -15.68 0.01
N ARG A 103 12.27 -16.59 1.00
CA ARG A 103 13.06 -16.37 2.22
C ARG A 103 14.55 -16.40 1.91
N ARG A 104 14.99 -17.32 1.03
CA ARG A 104 16.37 -17.35 0.54
C ARG A 104 16.74 -16.08 -0.21
N MET A 105 15.86 -15.60 -1.09
CA MET A 105 16.10 -14.38 -1.88
C MET A 105 16.15 -13.13 -0.99
N LEU A 106 15.33 -13.04 0.06
CA LEU A 106 15.39 -11.93 1.01
C LEU A 106 16.71 -11.89 1.80
N LYS A 107 17.29 -13.05 2.12
CA LYS A 107 18.56 -13.16 2.84
C LYS A 107 19.80 -13.09 1.94
N MET A 108 19.62 -13.18 0.62
CA MET A 108 20.73 -13.22 -0.32
C MET A 108 21.36 -11.84 -0.46
N GLU A 109 22.66 -11.75 -0.18
CA GLU A 109 23.47 -10.58 -0.51
C GLU A 109 24.40 -10.92 -1.68
N PRO A 110 24.13 -10.41 -2.89
CA PRO A 110 24.98 -10.70 -4.05
C PRO A 110 26.36 -10.05 -3.87
N PRO A 111 27.45 -10.76 -4.20
CA PRO A 111 28.80 -10.23 -4.07
C PRO A 111 29.06 -9.06 -5.05
N GLY A 112 29.95 -8.15 -4.65
CA GLY A 112 30.44 -7.05 -5.48
C GLY A 112 29.82 -5.68 -5.19
N ARG A 113 30.34 -4.65 -5.87
CA ARG A 113 29.91 -3.26 -5.69
C ARG A 113 28.78 -2.90 -6.65
N ARG A 114 27.82 -2.11 -6.15
CA ARG A 114 26.70 -1.61 -6.94
C ARG A 114 27.19 -0.67 -8.05
N LYS A 115 26.84 -0.98 -9.31
CA LYS A 115 27.14 -0.12 -10.46
C LYS A 115 26.36 1.20 -10.40
N ARG A 116 26.94 2.26 -10.98
CA ARG A 116 26.31 3.58 -11.15
C ARG A 116 25.01 3.43 -11.96
N GLY A 117 23.96 4.15 -11.58
CA GLY A 117 22.65 4.15 -12.25
C GLY A 117 21.58 3.25 -11.63
N ARG A 118 21.94 2.29 -10.76
CA ARG A 118 20.94 1.46 -10.06
C ARG A 118 20.18 2.31 -9.01
N PRO A 119 18.85 2.14 -8.83
CA PRO A 119 18.09 2.88 -7.82
C PRO A 119 18.75 2.82 -6.44
N ARG A 120 18.76 3.91 -5.67
CA ARG A 120 19.44 3.92 -4.35
C ARG A 120 18.69 3.10 -3.30
N ARG A 121 17.36 3.17 -3.29
CA ARG A 121 16.49 2.53 -2.30
C ARG A 121 16.31 1.04 -2.59
N ARG A 122 16.49 0.18 -1.58
CA ARG A 122 16.22 -1.27 -1.66
C ARG A 122 14.91 -1.60 -0.97
N PHE A 123 14.37 -2.77 -1.28
CA PHE A 123 13.18 -3.31 -0.62
C PHE A 123 13.36 -3.36 0.90
N MET A 124 14.46 -3.93 1.39
CA MET A 124 14.74 -4.01 2.84
C MET A 124 14.95 -2.65 3.50
N ASP A 125 15.41 -1.63 2.77
CA ASP A 125 15.49 -0.27 3.32
C ASP A 125 14.07 0.24 3.62
N VAL A 126 13.12 0.06 2.69
CA VAL A 126 11.71 0.44 2.88
C VAL A 126 11.04 -0.37 3.98
N VAL A 127 11.28 -1.68 4.05
CA VAL A 127 10.71 -2.53 5.11
C VAL A 127 11.16 -2.06 6.50
N ARG A 128 12.43 -1.69 6.68
CA ARG A 128 12.93 -1.18 7.96
C ARG A 128 12.33 0.17 8.32
N GLU A 129 12.18 1.07 7.35
CA GLU A 129 11.49 2.34 7.55
C GLU A 129 10.02 2.11 7.96
N ASP A 130 9.34 1.17 7.29
CA ASP A 130 7.95 0.81 7.60
C ASP A 130 7.81 0.20 9.00
N MET A 131 8.72 -0.67 9.41
CA MET A 131 8.80 -1.21 10.77
C MET A 131 9.00 -0.11 11.82
N GLN A 132 9.86 0.88 11.55
CA GLN A 132 10.08 2.02 12.43
C GLN A 132 8.83 2.88 12.59
N VAL A 133 8.09 3.12 11.50
CA VAL A 133 6.85 3.91 11.54
C VAL A 133 5.75 3.20 12.33
N VAL A 134 5.66 1.86 12.22
CA VAL A 134 4.64 1.07 12.93
C VAL A 134 5.06 0.74 14.36
N GLY A 135 6.36 0.71 14.65
CA GLY A 135 6.89 0.35 15.96
C GLY A 135 7.09 -1.15 16.18
N VAL A 136 7.27 -1.93 15.11
CA VAL A 136 7.52 -3.38 15.17
C VAL A 136 8.98 -3.71 14.82
N LYS A 137 9.47 -4.86 15.25
CA LYS A 137 10.82 -5.38 14.97
C LYS A 137 10.74 -6.69 14.21
N GLU A 138 11.83 -7.07 13.53
CA GLU A 138 11.89 -8.37 12.85
C GLU A 138 11.67 -9.57 13.78
N ALA A 139 12.01 -9.43 15.08
CA ALA A 139 11.75 -10.45 16.09
C ALA A 139 10.25 -10.69 16.34
N ASP A 140 9.40 -9.69 16.10
CA ASP A 140 7.96 -9.75 16.33
C ASP A 140 7.23 -10.51 15.23
N VAL A 141 7.93 -10.89 14.14
CA VAL A 141 7.32 -11.54 12.97
C VAL A 141 6.61 -12.85 13.30
N GLU A 142 7.10 -13.62 14.28
CA GLU A 142 6.45 -14.88 14.66
C GLU A 142 5.13 -14.65 15.42
N ASP A 143 5.05 -13.56 16.19
CA ASP A 143 3.83 -13.16 16.87
C ASP A 143 2.87 -12.45 15.89
N ARG A 144 1.88 -13.19 15.40
CA ARG A 144 0.88 -12.67 14.46
C ARG A 144 -0.03 -11.60 15.07
N VAL A 145 -0.15 -11.52 16.39
CA VAL A 145 -0.97 -10.51 17.07
C VAL A 145 -0.22 -9.18 17.08
N VAL A 146 1.06 -9.21 17.43
CA VAL A 146 1.93 -8.03 17.40
C VAL A 146 2.22 -7.58 15.96
N TRP A 147 2.35 -8.53 15.03
CA TRP A 147 2.66 -8.24 13.62
C TRP A 147 1.47 -7.72 12.79
N ARG A 148 0.25 -7.79 13.32
CA ARG A 148 -0.98 -7.49 12.55
C ARG A 148 -1.33 -6.02 12.47
#